data_AF-A0A1V5VYF7-F1
#
_entry.id   AF-A0A1V5VYF7-F1
#
_cell.length_a   1.000
_cell.length_b   1.000
_cell.length_c   1.000
_cell.angle_alpha   90.00
_cell.angle_beta   90.00
_cell.angle_gamma   90.00
#
_symmetry.space_group_name_H-M   'P 1'
#
loop_
_entity.id
_entity.type
_entity.pdbx_description
1 polymer ?
#
loop_
_entity_poly.entity_id
_entity_poly.type
_entity_poly.pdbx_seq_one_letter_code
_entity_poly.pdbx_strand_id
1 'polypeptide(L)'
;MRNMRGRMISVILVLTLLTGCDSFWPAAETPTSTPAPTVTSTVTPTATLALTPTVTLTPAPSPTVTVEATAEPGGKAVVVAQHEGEGLVAMAALTLVQLTPGRDYVVEVSSRAGAVAYTGSYSNAATDANGLPVLETQLLSANTPSRWALRPPVAAPASWTYSISVQTMGGHIRVVIWDVTDVP
;
A
#
# COMPACT_ATOMS: atom_id res chain seq x y z
N MET A 1 36.88 57.73 -12.15
CA MET A 1 36.00 56.91 -13.03
C MET A 1 36.76 55.73 -13.66
N ARG A 2 37.58 54.99 -12.89
CA ARG A 2 38.50 53.96 -13.39
C ARG A 2 38.01 52.51 -13.19
N ASN A 3 36.92 52.31 -12.45
CA ASN A 3 36.51 50.97 -11.99
C ASN A 3 35.28 50.39 -12.73
N MET A 4 34.66 51.15 -13.65
CA MET A 4 33.55 50.66 -14.50
C MET A 4 33.99 50.26 -15.92
N ARG A 5 35.14 50.74 -16.40
CA ARG A 5 35.67 50.37 -17.73
C ARG A 5 36.24 48.94 -17.76
N GLY A 6 36.83 48.46 -16.67
CA GLY A 6 37.41 47.10 -16.60
C GLY A 6 36.38 45.98 -16.61
N ARG A 7 35.20 46.18 -16.00
CA ARG A 7 34.11 45.17 -15.98
C ARG A 7 33.39 45.07 -17.33
N MET A 8 33.33 46.15 -18.11
CA MET A 8 32.74 46.14 -19.45
C MET A 8 33.66 45.47 -20.49
N ILE A 9 34.98 45.64 -20.35
CA ILE A 9 35.98 45.00 -21.23
C ILE A 9 35.98 43.48 -21.05
N SER A 10 35.83 42.98 -19.82
CA SER A 10 35.85 41.54 -19.55
C SER A 10 34.58 40.82 -20.05
N VAL A 11 33.42 41.49 -20.07
CA VAL A 11 32.16 40.92 -20.61
C VAL A 11 32.16 40.92 -22.13
N ILE A 12 32.76 41.93 -22.78
CA ILE A 12 32.90 41.97 -24.24
C ILE A 12 33.90 40.91 -24.73
N LEU A 13 35.00 40.67 -24.00
CA LEU A 13 36.00 39.66 -24.37
C LEU A 13 35.43 38.22 -24.32
N VAL A 14 34.58 37.93 -23.33
CA VAL A 14 33.93 36.60 -23.18
C VAL A 14 32.84 36.39 -24.23
N LEU A 15 32.19 37.45 -24.72
CA LEU A 15 31.16 37.36 -25.76
C LEU A 15 31.72 37.24 -27.19
N THR A 16 32.97 37.67 -27.43
CA THR A 16 33.67 37.54 -28.73
C THR A 16 34.36 36.19 -28.96
N LEU A 17 34.50 35.36 -27.92
CA LEU A 17 35.12 34.03 -28.03
C LEU A 17 34.12 32.91 -28.38
N LEU A 18 32.80 33.17 -28.31
CA LEU A 18 31.75 32.17 -28.55
C LEU A 18 31.12 32.20 -29.96
N THR A 19 31.57 33.08 -30.86
CA THR A 19 30.90 33.36 -32.15
C THR A 19 31.79 33.24 -33.39
N GLY A 20 32.89 32.48 -33.32
CA GLY A 20 33.95 32.53 -34.33
C GLY A 20 34.31 31.23 -35.06
N CYS A 21 33.55 30.14 -34.95
CA CYS A 21 33.86 28.89 -35.66
C CYS A 21 32.73 28.48 -36.61
N ASP A 22 32.44 29.36 -37.58
CA ASP A 22 31.72 28.98 -38.79
C ASP A 22 32.57 29.36 -40.00
N SER A 23 32.79 28.37 -40.87
CA SER A 23 33.19 28.52 -42.29
C SER A 23 34.69 28.60 -42.60
N PHE A 24 35.38 27.45 -42.71
CA PHE A 24 36.39 27.26 -43.77
C PHE A 24 36.78 25.78 -43.94
N TRP A 25 36.02 25.00 -44.71
CA TRP A 25 36.58 23.78 -45.31
C TRP A 25 35.92 23.47 -46.66
N PRO A 26 36.71 23.30 -47.74
CA PRO A 26 36.19 23.12 -49.08
C PRO A 26 35.52 21.74 -49.28
N ALA A 27 34.56 21.70 -50.20
CA ALA A 27 33.78 20.51 -50.56
C ALA A 27 34.70 19.36 -51.00
N ALA A 28 34.56 18.21 -50.34
CA ALA A 28 35.25 16.98 -50.71
C ALA A 28 34.46 16.26 -51.82
N GLU A 29 35.12 16.03 -52.96
CA GLU A 29 34.65 15.15 -54.03
C GLU A 29 34.32 13.77 -53.43
N THR A 30 33.08 13.34 -53.57
CA THR A 30 32.56 12.12 -52.94
C THR A 30 33.00 10.89 -53.75
N PRO A 31 33.63 9.87 -53.13
CA PRO A 31 34.02 8.66 -53.84
C PRO A 31 32.79 7.85 -54.28
N THR A 32 32.77 7.45 -55.56
CA THR A 32 31.75 6.55 -56.13
C THR A 32 31.79 5.20 -55.43
N SER A 33 30.77 4.88 -54.64
CA SER A 33 30.67 3.61 -53.92
C SER A 33 30.32 2.45 -54.86
N THR A 34 31.16 1.42 -54.86
CA THR A 34 30.86 0.09 -55.40
C THR A 34 29.59 -0.47 -54.76
N PRO A 35 28.66 -1.11 -55.51
CA PRO A 35 27.47 -1.71 -54.92
C PRO A 35 27.87 -2.80 -53.92
N ALA A 36 27.39 -2.65 -52.69
CA ALA A 36 27.61 -3.58 -51.59
C ALA A 36 26.84 -4.90 -51.82
N PRO A 37 27.34 -6.05 -51.33
CA PRO A 37 26.63 -7.33 -51.44
C PRO A 37 25.29 -7.27 -50.71
N THR A 38 24.23 -7.70 -51.38
CA THR A 38 22.87 -7.77 -50.82
C THR A 38 22.82 -8.81 -49.70
N VAL A 39 22.67 -8.35 -48.45
CA VAL A 39 22.43 -9.23 -47.30
C VAL A 39 20.96 -9.66 -47.34
N THR A 40 20.71 -10.94 -47.58
CA THR A 40 19.36 -11.51 -47.44
C THR A 40 19.07 -11.71 -45.95
N SER A 41 18.19 -10.88 -45.38
CA SER A 41 17.72 -11.05 -44.01
C SER A 41 16.78 -12.25 -43.93
N THR A 42 17.22 -13.35 -43.32
CA THR A 42 16.34 -14.43 -42.89
C THR A 42 15.50 -13.93 -41.73
N VAL A 43 14.18 -13.88 -41.90
CA VAL A 43 13.25 -13.53 -40.83
C VAL A 43 13.24 -14.71 -39.85
N THR A 44 13.93 -14.57 -38.71
CA THR A 44 13.76 -15.52 -37.61
C THR A 44 12.36 -15.30 -37.03
N PRO A 45 11.47 -16.32 -36.98
CA PRO A 45 10.17 -16.15 -36.34
C PRO A 45 10.41 -15.80 -34.88
N THR A 46 9.99 -14.60 -34.48
CA THR A 46 9.99 -14.20 -33.08
C THR A 46 8.92 -15.04 -32.38
N ALA A 47 9.31 -15.80 -31.35
CA ALA A 47 8.36 -16.49 -30.50
C ALA A 47 7.46 -15.44 -29.83
N THR A 48 6.20 -15.35 -30.26
CA THR A 48 5.20 -14.56 -29.56
C THR A 48 4.98 -15.21 -28.20
N LEU A 49 5.46 -14.56 -27.13
CA LEU A 49 5.09 -14.95 -25.78
C LEU A 49 3.57 -14.78 -25.67
N ALA A 50 2.85 -15.90 -25.60
CA ALA A 50 1.44 -15.89 -25.27
C ALA A 50 1.32 -15.30 -23.87
N LEU A 51 0.82 -14.06 -23.78
CA LEU A 51 0.50 -13.45 -22.51
C LEU A 51 -0.55 -14.36 -21.85
N THR A 52 -0.14 -15.02 -20.78
CA THR A 52 -1.07 -15.73 -19.91
C THR A 52 -2.12 -14.70 -19.48
N PRO A 53 -3.42 -14.96 -19.67
CA PRO A 53 -4.44 -14.01 -19.27
C PRO A 53 -4.26 -13.74 -17.78
N THR A 54 -3.98 -12.49 -17.43
CA THR A 54 -4.04 -12.04 -16.06
C THR A 54 -5.49 -12.15 -15.64
N VAL A 55 -5.83 -13.24 -14.93
CA VAL A 55 -7.10 -13.37 -14.23
C VAL A 55 -7.11 -12.27 -13.18
N THR A 56 -7.77 -11.17 -13.51
CA THR A 56 -8.14 -10.18 -12.51
C THR A 56 -9.20 -10.86 -11.66
N LEU A 57 -8.81 -11.33 -10.48
CA LEU A 57 -9.75 -11.81 -9.49
C LEU A 57 -10.61 -10.61 -9.09
N THR A 58 -11.80 -10.50 -9.66
CA THR A 58 -12.84 -9.65 -9.10
C THR A 58 -12.99 -10.09 -7.65
N PRO A 59 -12.76 -9.22 -6.65
CA PRO A 59 -13.01 -9.59 -5.26
C PRO A 59 -14.47 -10.03 -5.18
N ALA A 60 -14.67 -11.33 -4.95
CA ALA A 60 -15.99 -11.84 -4.67
C ALA A 60 -16.53 -11.06 -3.47
N PRO A 61 -17.83 -10.73 -3.44
CA PRO A 61 -18.41 -10.12 -2.24
C PRO A 61 -18.07 -11.04 -1.06
N SER A 62 -17.24 -10.52 -0.16
CA SER A 62 -16.92 -11.21 1.08
C SER A 62 -18.26 -11.51 1.75
N PRO A 63 -18.56 -12.77 2.13
CA PRO A 63 -19.79 -13.06 2.83
C PRO A 63 -19.80 -12.20 4.09
N THR A 64 -20.80 -11.34 4.24
CA THR A 64 -21.11 -10.69 5.51
C THR A 64 -21.53 -11.79 6.46
N VAL A 65 -20.56 -12.38 7.17
CA VAL A 65 -20.83 -13.29 8.26
C VAL A 65 -21.26 -12.42 9.43
N THR A 66 -22.54 -12.11 9.50
CA THR A 66 -23.15 -11.57 10.72
C THR A 66 -23.15 -12.71 11.74
N VAL A 67 -22.09 -12.81 12.53
CA VAL A 67 -22.10 -13.66 13.72
C VAL A 67 -23.00 -12.98 14.74
N GLU A 68 -24.24 -13.45 14.85
CA GLU A 68 -25.14 -13.12 15.95
C GLU A 68 -24.55 -13.73 17.23
N ALA A 69 -23.75 -12.94 17.96
CA ALA A 69 -23.29 -13.31 19.28
C ALA A 69 -24.48 -13.19 20.24
N THR A 70 -25.25 -14.27 20.36
CA THR A 70 -26.05 -14.53 21.55
C THR A 70 -25.10 -15.04 22.63
N ALA A 71 -24.77 -14.20 23.62
CA ALA A 71 -24.66 -14.57 25.04
C ALA A 71 -24.07 -13.44 25.91
N GLU A 72 -24.74 -13.17 27.02
CA GLU A 72 -24.21 -12.58 28.24
C GLU A 72 -24.72 -13.47 29.40
N PRO A 73 -23.97 -13.78 30.47
CA PRO A 73 -22.59 -14.26 30.56
C PRO A 73 -22.46 -15.56 31.39
N GLY A 74 -21.40 -16.32 31.14
CA GLY A 74 -20.76 -17.19 32.15
C GLY A 74 -19.24 -16.99 32.24
N GLY A 75 -18.67 -16.30 31.25
CA GLY A 75 -17.26 -15.91 31.17
C GLY A 75 -17.13 -14.44 30.84
N LYS A 76 -16.06 -13.80 31.32
CA LYS A 76 -15.87 -12.35 31.18
C LYS A 76 -15.07 -12.06 29.92
N ALA A 77 -15.71 -11.48 28.90
CA ALA A 77 -14.98 -10.86 27.81
C ALA A 77 -14.11 -9.71 28.36
N VAL A 78 -12.83 -9.66 27.97
CA VAL A 78 -11.88 -8.65 28.45
C VAL A 78 -11.49 -7.72 27.31
N VAL A 79 -11.52 -6.39 27.51
CA VAL A 79 -11.00 -5.44 26.52
C VAL A 79 -9.47 -5.55 26.48
N VAL A 80 -8.94 -5.92 25.32
CA VAL A 80 -7.49 -5.99 25.06
C VAL A 80 -6.98 -4.64 24.56
N ALA A 81 -7.72 -4.05 23.62
CA ALA A 81 -7.37 -2.77 23.02
C ALA A 81 -8.63 -2.06 22.54
N GLN A 82 -8.63 -0.73 22.57
CA GLN A 82 -9.72 0.08 22.06
C GLN A 82 -9.22 1.44 21.58
N HIS A 83 -9.87 1.98 20.57
CA HIS A 83 -9.65 3.34 20.09
C HIS A 83 -10.97 3.95 19.64
N GLU A 84 -11.17 5.22 19.96
CA GLU A 84 -12.34 6.01 19.59
C GLU A 84 -11.92 7.21 18.76
N GLY A 85 -12.70 7.51 17.74
CA GLY A 85 -12.55 8.66 16.87
C GLY A 85 -13.83 9.48 16.85
N GLU A 86 -13.70 10.79 16.81
CA GLU A 86 -14.81 11.73 16.69
C GLU A 86 -14.52 12.78 15.61
N GLY A 87 -15.56 13.44 15.13
CA GLY A 87 -15.49 14.53 14.15
C GLY A 87 -16.22 14.21 12.83
N LEU A 88 -16.26 15.19 11.91
CA LEU A 88 -16.94 15.05 10.61
C LEU A 88 -16.43 13.84 9.82
N VAL A 89 -15.14 13.53 9.98
CA VAL A 89 -14.47 12.36 9.43
C VAL A 89 -13.81 11.65 10.63
N ALA A 90 -14.57 10.78 11.28
CA ALA A 90 -14.18 10.11 12.52
C ALA A 90 -13.32 8.88 12.22
N MET A 91 -12.08 8.87 12.72
CA MET A 91 -11.08 7.80 12.50
C MET A 91 -10.78 7.07 13.80
N ALA A 92 -10.75 5.74 13.77
CA ALA A 92 -10.21 4.95 14.87
C ALA A 92 -9.16 3.98 14.35
N ALA A 93 -8.02 3.90 15.06
CA ALA A 93 -6.93 3.02 14.69
C ALA A 93 -6.29 2.35 15.91
N LEU A 94 -5.98 1.07 15.75
CA LEU A 94 -5.16 0.29 16.66
C LEU A 94 -3.97 -0.22 15.87
N THR A 95 -2.77 -0.08 16.43
CA THR A 95 -1.51 -0.40 15.73
C THR A 95 -0.68 -1.35 16.57
N LEU A 96 -0.21 -2.43 15.93
CA LEU A 96 0.68 -3.43 16.53
C LEU A 96 0.15 -4.01 17.87
N VAL A 97 -1.16 -4.26 17.95
CA VAL A 97 -1.75 -4.90 19.12
C VAL A 97 -1.20 -6.32 19.22
N GLN A 98 -0.45 -6.59 20.28
CA GLN A 98 0.10 -7.92 20.57
C GLN A 98 -1.02 -8.81 21.08
N LEU A 99 -1.26 -9.94 20.42
CA LEU A 99 -2.26 -10.92 20.82
C LEU A 99 -1.59 -12.25 21.12
N THR A 100 -2.09 -12.90 22.17
CA THR A 100 -1.58 -14.20 22.62
C THR A 100 -2.02 -15.30 21.66
N PRO A 101 -1.09 -16.11 21.12
CA PRO A 101 -1.41 -17.32 20.34
C PRO A 101 -2.35 -18.26 21.08
N GLY A 102 -3.30 -18.87 20.35
CA GLY A 102 -4.23 -19.85 20.92
C GLY A 102 -5.37 -19.29 21.76
N ARG A 103 -5.53 -17.97 21.80
CA ARG A 103 -6.69 -17.28 22.38
C ARG A 103 -7.72 -16.93 21.30
N ASP A 104 -8.96 -16.71 21.74
CA ASP A 104 -10.06 -16.27 20.90
C ASP A 104 -10.34 -14.79 21.13
N TYR A 105 -10.38 -14.03 20.03
CA TYR A 105 -10.68 -12.60 20.08
C TYR A 105 -11.82 -12.24 19.15
N VAL A 106 -12.50 -11.13 19.47
CA VAL A 106 -13.51 -10.51 18.62
C VAL A 106 -13.12 -9.06 18.40
N VAL A 107 -13.10 -8.64 17.14
CA VAL A 107 -13.03 -7.21 16.80
C VAL A 107 -14.45 -6.70 16.64
N GLU A 108 -14.70 -5.56 17.22
CA GLU A 108 -15.95 -4.84 17.10
C GLU A 108 -15.69 -3.42 16.61
N VAL A 109 -16.40 -3.03 15.56
CA VAL A 109 -16.47 -1.66 15.07
C VAL A 109 -17.88 -1.13 15.31
N SER A 110 -18.01 -0.03 16.05
CA SER A 110 -19.29 0.54 16.45
C SER A 110 -19.31 2.06 16.32
N SER A 111 -20.51 2.64 16.29
CA SER A 111 -20.72 4.09 16.31
C SER A 111 -21.87 4.46 17.23
N ARG A 112 -21.76 5.61 17.93
CA ARG A 112 -22.86 6.19 18.71
C ARG A 112 -24.01 6.66 17.82
N ALA A 113 -23.75 6.91 16.54
CA ALA A 113 -24.77 7.27 15.55
C ALA A 113 -25.61 6.06 15.09
N GLY A 114 -25.34 4.86 15.61
CA GLY A 114 -25.99 3.63 15.17
C GLY A 114 -25.39 3.13 13.87
N ALA A 115 -26.21 2.84 12.87
CA ALA A 115 -25.77 2.26 11.61
C ALA A 115 -25.17 3.29 10.66
N VAL A 116 -23.84 3.42 10.68
CA VAL A 116 -23.08 4.26 9.72
C VAL A 116 -22.10 3.41 8.91
N ALA A 117 -22.00 3.72 7.62
CA ALA A 117 -21.01 3.12 6.73
C ALA A 117 -19.60 3.52 7.16
N TYR A 118 -18.66 2.58 7.07
CA TYR A 118 -17.25 2.82 7.31
C TYR A 118 -16.38 2.08 6.30
N THR A 119 -15.19 2.63 6.05
CA THR A 119 -14.14 1.96 5.27
C THR A 119 -12.87 1.87 6.10
N GLY A 120 -11.93 1.03 5.69
CA GLY A 120 -10.68 0.87 6.41
C GLY A 120 -9.82 -0.27 5.91
N SER A 121 -8.87 -0.67 6.72
CA SER A 121 -8.10 -1.89 6.51
C SER A 121 -7.68 -2.49 7.85
N TYR A 122 -7.41 -3.79 7.83
CA TYR A 122 -6.65 -4.41 8.90
C TYR A 122 -5.49 -5.21 8.33
N SER A 123 -4.49 -5.40 9.17
CA SER A 123 -3.40 -6.34 8.92
C SER A 123 -3.18 -7.21 10.13
N ASN A 124 -2.87 -8.47 9.88
CA ASN A 124 -2.36 -9.37 10.89
C ASN A 124 -0.96 -9.83 10.49
N ALA A 125 -0.04 -9.89 11.44
CA ALA A 125 1.28 -10.44 11.21
C ALA A 125 1.57 -11.52 12.23
N ALA A 126 1.82 -12.73 11.76
CA ALA A 126 2.35 -13.84 12.55
C ALA A 126 3.83 -13.99 12.25
N THR A 127 4.65 -14.36 13.23
CA THR A 127 5.94 -14.99 12.95
C THR A 127 5.72 -16.49 12.79
N ASP A 128 6.04 -17.09 11.65
CA ASP A 128 5.95 -18.54 11.49
C ASP A 128 7.04 -19.28 12.31
N ALA A 129 6.99 -20.62 12.33
CA ALA A 129 7.98 -21.44 13.04
C ALA A 129 9.42 -21.26 12.54
N ASN A 130 9.61 -20.66 11.36
CA ASN A 130 10.91 -20.38 10.75
C ASN A 130 11.39 -18.94 11.04
N GLY A 131 10.63 -18.15 11.79
CA GLY A 131 10.97 -16.75 12.09
C GLY A 131 10.55 -15.77 10.99
N LEU A 132 9.81 -16.21 9.96
CA LEU A 132 9.40 -15.34 8.85
C LEU A 132 8.05 -14.65 9.16
N PRO A 133 7.91 -13.36 8.86
CA PRO A 133 6.64 -12.66 9.03
C PRO A 133 5.65 -13.10 7.95
N VAL A 134 4.53 -13.68 8.36
CA VAL A 134 3.35 -13.90 7.54
C VAL A 134 2.43 -12.70 7.75
N LEU A 135 2.36 -11.82 6.77
CA LEU A 135 1.52 -10.62 6.80
C LEU A 135 0.30 -10.85 5.91
N GLU A 136 -0.88 -10.76 6.51
CA GLU A 136 -2.14 -10.65 5.78
C GLU A 136 -2.64 -9.22 5.91
N THR A 137 -3.18 -8.66 4.83
CA THR A 137 -3.80 -7.34 4.83
C THR A 137 -5.10 -7.39 4.05
N GLN A 138 -6.16 -6.83 4.63
CA GLN A 138 -7.48 -6.85 4.04
C GLN A 138 -8.15 -5.47 4.14
N LEU A 139 -8.83 -5.09 3.07
CA LEU A 139 -9.66 -3.89 3.03
C LEU A 139 -11.02 -4.17 3.69
N LEU A 140 -11.53 -3.16 4.39
CA LEU A 140 -12.84 -3.17 5.05
C LEU A 140 -13.77 -2.17 4.38
N SER A 141 -15.00 -2.60 4.15
CA SER A 141 -16.12 -1.74 3.74
C SER A 141 -17.41 -2.39 4.26
N ALA A 142 -18.03 -1.78 5.26
CA ALA A 142 -19.21 -2.32 5.93
C ALA A 142 -19.99 -1.21 6.67
N ASN A 143 -21.02 -1.60 7.42
CA ASN A 143 -21.79 -0.71 8.28
C ASN A 143 -21.60 -1.09 9.75
N THR A 144 -21.56 -0.10 10.63
CA THR A 144 -21.58 -0.33 12.08
C THR A 144 -22.98 -0.78 12.54
N PRO A 145 -23.10 -1.55 13.64
CA PRO A 145 -22.01 -2.31 14.26
C PRO A 145 -21.57 -3.47 13.36
N SER A 146 -20.26 -3.74 13.33
CA SER A 146 -19.67 -4.89 12.64
C SER A 146 -18.79 -5.65 13.60
N ARG A 147 -18.83 -6.99 13.53
CA ARG A 147 -18.05 -7.87 14.39
C ARG A 147 -17.49 -9.04 13.59
N TRP A 148 -16.26 -9.45 13.91
CA TRP A 148 -15.66 -10.67 13.36
C TRP A 148 -14.69 -11.29 14.35
N ALA A 149 -14.52 -12.61 14.23
CA ALA A 149 -13.61 -13.37 15.05
C ALA A 149 -12.16 -13.24 14.55
N LEU A 150 -11.22 -13.25 15.48
CA LEU A 150 -9.79 -13.38 15.24
C LEU A 150 -9.25 -14.52 16.10
N ARG A 151 -8.52 -15.44 15.47
CA ARG A 151 -7.89 -16.57 16.16
C ARG A 151 -6.41 -16.64 15.77
N PRO A 152 -5.50 -16.08 16.58
CA PRO A 152 -4.07 -16.18 16.36
C PRO A 152 -3.63 -17.65 16.34
N PRO A 153 -2.90 -18.10 15.31
CA PRO A 153 -2.49 -19.49 15.17
C PRO A 153 -1.52 -19.92 16.28
N VAL A 154 -1.66 -21.17 16.73
CA VAL A 154 -0.78 -21.78 17.74
C VAL A 154 0.50 -22.31 17.04
N ALA A 155 1.38 -21.41 16.62
CA ALA A 155 2.73 -21.77 16.17
C ALA A 155 3.76 -21.28 17.21
N ALA A 156 4.80 -22.06 17.49
CA ALA A 156 5.84 -21.71 18.45
C ALA A 156 7.12 -21.23 17.74
N PRO A 157 7.81 -20.19 18.25
CA PRO A 157 7.32 -19.05 19.02
C PRO A 157 6.77 -17.96 18.07
N ALA A 158 5.46 -18.00 17.79
CA ALA A 158 4.83 -16.97 16.96
C ALA A 158 4.41 -15.78 17.82
N SER A 159 5.04 -14.62 17.63
CA SER A 159 4.39 -13.36 18.00
C SER A 159 3.28 -13.07 16.99
N TRP A 160 2.10 -12.67 17.46
CA TRP A 160 0.99 -12.28 16.60
C TRP A 160 0.60 -10.84 16.87
N THR A 161 0.58 -10.02 15.82
CA THR A 161 0.18 -8.63 15.91
C THR A 161 -1.02 -8.36 15.03
N TYR A 162 -1.88 -7.46 15.49
CA TYR A 162 -3.03 -7.00 14.75
C TYR A 162 -3.04 -5.48 14.69
N SER A 163 -3.24 -4.94 13.49
CA SER A 163 -3.46 -3.52 13.26
C SER A 163 -4.75 -3.32 12.49
N ILE A 164 -5.50 -2.28 12.82
CA ILE A 164 -6.73 -1.92 12.13
C ILE A 164 -6.85 -0.41 12.09
N SER A 165 -7.30 0.13 10.97
CA SER A 165 -7.76 1.51 10.86
C SER A 165 -9.12 1.53 10.18
N VAL A 166 -10.04 2.31 10.72
CA VAL A 166 -11.38 2.49 10.14
C VAL A 166 -11.80 3.95 10.20
N GLN A 167 -12.66 4.30 9.26
CA GLN A 167 -13.07 5.66 9.01
C GLN A 167 -14.54 5.75 8.61
N THR A 168 -15.22 6.77 9.13
CA THR A 168 -16.62 7.06 8.76
C THR A 168 -16.87 8.57 8.68
N MET A 169 -17.88 8.97 7.92
CA MET A 169 -18.43 10.33 7.93
C MET A 169 -19.55 10.50 8.98
N GLY A 170 -19.70 9.54 9.89
CA GLY A 170 -20.79 9.44 10.88
C GLY A 170 -20.53 10.10 12.25
N GLY A 171 -19.60 11.03 12.37
CA GLY A 171 -19.39 11.80 13.62
C GLY A 171 -18.59 11.08 14.71
N HIS A 172 -18.72 9.76 14.81
CA HIS A 172 -18.03 8.93 15.80
C HIS A 172 -17.77 7.52 15.26
N ILE A 173 -16.63 6.92 15.59
CA ILE A 173 -16.35 5.51 15.37
C ILE A 173 -15.49 4.95 16.50
N ARG A 174 -15.73 3.71 16.89
CA ARG A 174 -15.01 3.00 17.94
C ARG A 174 -14.61 1.63 17.44
N VAL A 175 -13.37 1.26 17.70
CA VAL A 175 -12.86 -0.10 17.50
C VAL A 175 -12.50 -0.68 18.85
N VAL A 176 -12.90 -1.92 19.09
CA VAL A 176 -12.52 -2.69 20.29
C VAL A 176 -12.07 -4.07 19.89
N ILE A 177 -11.04 -4.56 20.54
CA ILE A 177 -10.62 -5.96 20.51
C ILE A 177 -10.93 -6.55 21.87
N TRP A 178 -11.81 -7.54 21.87
CA TRP A 178 -12.20 -8.30 23.05
C TRP A 178 -11.47 -9.63 23.04
N ASP A 179 -10.88 -10.03 24.17
CA ASP A 179 -10.52 -11.42 24.46
C ASP A 179 -11.78 -12.12 24.98
N VAL A 180 -12.21 -13.13 24.24
CA VAL A 180 -13.42 -13.91 24.53
C VAL A 180 -13.09 -15.38 24.80
N THR A 181 -11.81 -15.71 25.03
CA THR A 181 -11.34 -17.09 25.22
C THR A 181 -12.11 -17.84 26.31
N ASP A 182 -12.45 -17.15 27.39
CA ASP A 182 -13.13 -17.75 28.54
C ASP A 182 -14.66 -17.56 28.51
N VAL A 183 -15.23 -17.05 27.41
CA VAL A 183 -16.69 -16.87 27.25
C VAL A 183 -17.31 -18.20 26.77
N PRO A 184 -18.25 -18.80 27.54
CA PRO A 184 -18.85 -20.10 27.22
C PRO A 184 -19.80 -20.05 26.01
#